data_AF-A0A2M7GZ60-F1
#
_entry.id   AF-A0A2M7GZ60-F1
#
_cell.length_a   1.000
_cell.length_b   1.000
_cell.length_c   1.000
_cell.angle_alpha   90.00
_cell.angle_beta   90.00
_cell.angle_gamma   90.00
#
_symmetry.space_group_name_H-M   'P 1'
#
loop_
_entity.id
_entity.type
_entity.pdbx_description
1 polymer ?
#
loop_
_entity_poly.entity_id
_entity_poly.type
_entity_poly.pdbx_seq_one_letter_code
_entity_poly.pdbx_strand_id
1 'polypeptide(L)'
;ILEKEDPNDKGIGEGKSNMRYRNISGIILAGGKSRRMGAFKPFLEIEGKRMIDVIIDNLRPFFREIIIVTDDKDKFLYEISKLLLSSIRGNENSLKGGGRWGCNLSEYKKIKVVEDLVKDCGPLGGIYIGLKKMSEERGFFVACDMPFLHNGLIKRILDATNKNMPDAVVPSIKDRIEPLHSVYSKRILKKVERALAEKRLSVKD
;
A
#
# COMPACT_ATOMS: atom_id res chain seq x y z
N ILE A 1 -1.41 4.36 25.80
CA ILE A 1 -2.58 4.23 26.68
C ILE A 1 -3.30 2.98 26.22
N LEU A 2 -3.33 1.95 27.08
CA LEU A 2 -4.08 0.72 26.84
C LEU A 2 -5.56 1.05 27.04
N GLU A 3 -6.30 1.27 25.97
CA GLU A 3 -7.76 1.38 26.04
C GLU A 3 -8.40 0.04 25.70
N LYS A 4 -9.28 -0.37 26.61
CA LYS A 4 -10.03 -1.62 26.65
C LYS A 4 -10.78 -1.85 25.34
N GLU A 5 -10.79 -3.10 24.88
CA GLU A 5 -11.62 -3.54 23.77
C GLU A 5 -13.10 -3.25 24.07
N ASP A 6 -13.81 -2.71 23.07
CA ASP A 6 -15.24 -2.45 23.14
C ASP A 6 -15.98 -3.81 23.16
N PRO A 7 -16.73 -4.14 24.23
CA PRO A 7 -17.43 -5.41 24.36
C PRO A 7 -18.56 -5.63 23.34
N ASN A 8 -18.86 -4.64 22.49
CA ASN A 8 -19.82 -4.75 21.38
C ASN A 8 -19.20 -4.93 19.99
N ASP A 9 -17.89 -5.19 19.86
CA ASP A 9 -17.28 -5.58 18.57
C ASP A 9 -17.69 -7.02 18.19
N LYS A 10 -18.96 -7.18 17.85
CA LYS A 10 -19.45 -8.34 17.09
C LYS A 10 -18.80 -8.26 15.73
N GLY A 11 -17.72 -9.03 15.55
CA GLY A 11 -16.92 -9.12 14.34
C GLY A 11 -17.73 -8.80 13.08
N ILE A 12 -17.42 -7.66 12.47
CA ILE A 12 -18.12 -7.18 11.29
C ILE A 12 -17.82 -8.15 10.16
N GLY A 13 -18.84 -8.92 9.75
CA GLY A 13 -18.75 -9.84 8.62
C GLY A 13 -18.18 -9.16 7.38
N GLU A 14 -17.32 -9.88 6.68
CA GLU A 14 -16.46 -9.46 5.55
C GLU A 14 -17.19 -8.70 4.42
N GLY A 15 -18.53 -8.77 4.35
CA GLY A 15 -19.34 -8.07 3.35
C GLY A 15 -19.69 -6.60 3.64
N LYS A 16 -19.71 -6.15 4.92
CA LYS A 16 -20.16 -4.78 5.26
C LYS A 16 -19.02 -3.74 5.29
N SER A 17 -17.78 -4.16 5.53
CA SER A 17 -16.60 -3.26 5.53
C SER A 17 -16.35 -2.64 4.15
N ASN A 18 -16.57 -3.42 3.08
CA ASN A 18 -16.31 -3.00 1.70
C ASN A 18 -17.14 -1.80 1.22
N MET A 19 -18.29 -1.51 1.85
CA MET A 19 -19.15 -0.40 1.42
C MET A 19 -18.76 0.94 2.07
N ARG A 20 -18.06 0.92 3.21
CA ARG A 20 -17.74 2.11 4.01
C ARG A 20 -16.55 2.91 3.49
N TYR A 21 -15.67 2.29 2.70
CA TYR A 21 -14.40 2.88 2.25
C TYR A 21 -14.30 2.97 0.72
N ARG A 22 -15.44 2.95 0.01
CA ARG A 22 -15.47 2.91 -1.48
C ARG A 22 -14.81 4.12 -2.16
N ASN A 23 -14.64 5.22 -1.43
CA ASN A 23 -14.05 6.48 -1.89
C ASN A 23 -12.55 6.63 -1.53
N ILE A 24 -11.88 5.52 -1.18
CA ILE A 24 -10.47 5.49 -0.85
C ILE A 24 -9.79 4.39 -1.67
N SER A 25 -8.69 4.73 -2.33
CA SER A 25 -7.83 3.78 -3.04
C SER A 25 -6.71 3.28 -2.14
N GLY A 26 -6.34 2.01 -2.22
CA GLY A 26 -5.12 1.48 -1.59
C GLY A 26 -3.90 1.72 -2.48
N ILE A 27 -2.87 2.38 -1.98
CA ILE A 27 -1.65 2.69 -2.72
C ILE A 27 -0.46 2.04 -2.03
N ILE A 28 0.23 1.15 -2.73
CA ILE A 28 1.43 0.49 -2.25
C ILE A 28 2.65 1.15 -2.90
N LEU A 29 3.54 1.71 -2.10
CA LEU A 29 4.80 2.29 -2.52
C LEU A 29 5.88 1.19 -2.52
N ALA A 30 6.12 0.64 -3.71
CA ALA A 30 7.01 -0.48 -3.98
C ALA A 30 8.38 -0.07 -4.56
N GLY A 31 8.68 1.23 -4.61
CA GLY A 31 9.95 1.77 -5.11
C GLY A 31 10.92 2.22 -4.01
N GLY A 32 12.13 2.60 -4.42
CA GLY A 32 13.13 3.24 -3.56
C GLY A 32 14.50 2.59 -3.67
N LYS A 33 15.54 3.36 -3.35
CA LYS A 33 16.95 2.94 -3.43
C LYS A 33 17.26 1.80 -2.45
N SER A 34 16.96 0.57 -2.83
CA SER A 34 17.31 -0.67 -2.14
C SER A 34 18.80 -1.01 -2.32
N ARG A 35 19.67 0.00 -2.21
CA ARG A 35 21.12 -0.07 -2.51
C ARG A 35 21.91 -0.98 -1.55
N ARG A 36 21.35 -1.30 -0.38
CA ARG A 36 22.03 -2.09 0.67
C ARG A 36 21.60 -3.55 0.76
N MET A 37 20.49 -3.95 0.11
CA MET A 37 19.93 -5.29 0.26
C MET A 37 20.07 -6.18 -0.98
N GLY A 38 20.53 -5.67 -2.13
CA GLY A 38 20.77 -6.45 -3.36
C GLY A 38 19.53 -7.09 -4.00
N ALA A 39 18.40 -7.15 -3.30
CA ALA A 39 17.16 -7.78 -3.71
C ALA A 39 16.06 -6.76 -4.02
N PHE A 40 15.18 -7.12 -4.94
CA PHE A 40 13.97 -6.36 -5.24
C PHE A 40 12.94 -6.57 -4.13
N LYS A 41 13.00 -5.71 -3.10
CA LYS A 41 12.29 -5.83 -1.82
C LYS A 41 10.83 -6.27 -1.90
N PRO A 42 9.98 -5.78 -2.84
CA PRO A 42 8.58 -6.19 -2.88
C PRO A 42 8.40 -7.71 -2.99
N PHE A 43 9.30 -8.39 -3.72
CA PHE A 43 9.25 -9.84 -3.97
C PHE A 43 10.14 -10.63 -2.99
N LEU A 44 10.74 -9.98 -1.98
CA LEU A 44 11.44 -10.70 -0.92
C LEU A 44 10.46 -11.57 -0.15
N GLU A 45 10.86 -12.80 0.13
CA GLU A 45 10.04 -13.76 0.88
C GLU A 45 10.41 -13.77 2.36
N ILE A 46 9.40 -13.61 3.22
CA ILE A 46 9.47 -13.79 4.66
C ILE A 46 8.56 -14.96 4.99
N GLU A 47 9.10 -16.02 5.57
CA GLU A 47 8.36 -17.25 5.88
C GLU A 47 7.62 -17.83 4.65
N GLY A 48 8.25 -17.76 3.47
CA GLY A 48 7.68 -18.25 2.21
C GLY A 48 6.60 -17.36 1.60
N LYS A 49 6.35 -16.17 2.15
CA LYS A 49 5.40 -15.19 1.61
C LYS A 49 6.10 -13.95 1.09
N ARG A 50 5.76 -13.52 -0.11
CA ARG A 50 6.29 -12.27 -0.67
C ARG A 50 5.70 -11.09 0.09
N MET A 51 6.52 -10.12 0.44
CA MET A 51 6.09 -8.93 1.18
C MET A 51 4.93 -8.21 0.48
N ILE A 52 5.00 -8.10 -0.85
CA ILE A 52 3.93 -7.48 -1.65
C ILE A 52 2.61 -8.27 -1.59
N ASP A 53 2.67 -9.62 -1.59
CA ASP A 53 1.48 -10.47 -1.53
C ASP A 53 0.77 -10.28 -0.19
N VAL A 54 1.53 -10.23 0.90
CA VAL A 54 1.01 -9.99 2.26
C VAL A 54 0.33 -8.62 2.33
N ILE A 55 0.94 -7.58 1.78
CA ILE A 55 0.35 -6.23 1.81
C ILE A 55 -0.94 -6.19 0.99
N ILE A 56 -0.94 -6.75 -0.23
CA ILE A 56 -2.14 -6.80 -1.07
C ILE A 56 -3.30 -7.50 -0.33
N ASP A 57 -3.03 -8.64 0.31
CA ASP A 57 -4.06 -9.39 1.05
C ASP A 57 -4.63 -8.61 2.24
N ASN A 58 -3.79 -7.84 2.95
CA ASN A 58 -4.24 -6.98 4.05
C ASN A 58 -5.08 -5.78 3.55
N LEU A 59 -4.80 -5.27 2.35
CA LEU A 59 -5.50 -4.10 1.79
C LEU A 59 -6.84 -4.46 1.12
N ARG A 60 -6.97 -5.63 0.51
CA ARG A 60 -8.15 -6.03 -0.27
C ARG A 60 -9.51 -5.96 0.47
N PRO A 61 -9.61 -6.30 1.76
CA PRO A 61 -10.87 -6.17 2.49
C PRO A 61 -11.36 -4.73 2.68
N PHE A 62 -10.50 -3.74 2.41
CA PHE A 62 -10.78 -2.32 2.63
C PHE A 62 -10.93 -1.52 1.33
N PHE A 63 -10.21 -1.89 0.27
CA PHE A 63 -10.10 -1.06 -0.93
C PHE A 63 -10.51 -1.81 -2.20
N ARG A 64 -11.42 -1.20 -2.98
CA ARG A 64 -11.82 -1.69 -4.30
C ARG A 64 -10.73 -1.52 -5.35
N GLU A 65 -9.99 -0.42 -5.26
CA GLU A 65 -8.85 -0.11 -6.12
C GLU A 65 -7.56 -0.26 -5.31
N ILE A 66 -6.62 -1.05 -5.83
CA ILE A 66 -5.25 -1.11 -5.34
C ILE A 66 -4.32 -0.71 -6.48
N ILE A 67 -3.39 0.21 -6.20
CA ILE A 67 -2.37 0.69 -7.13
C ILE A 67 -1.00 0.42 -6.51
N ILE A 68 -0.07 -0.08 -7.33
CA ILE A 68 1.33 -0.21 -6.96
C ILE A 68 2.12 0.89 -7.67
N VAL A 69 2.86 1.68 -6.90
CA VAL A 69 3.79 2.69 -7.42
C VAL A 69 5.22 2.17 -7.22
N THR A 70 5.97 2.02 -8.30
CA THR A 70 7.32 1.42 -8.31
C THR A 70 8.30 2.28 -9.10
N ASP A 71 9.58 2.27 -8.75
CA ASP A 71 10.63 3.01 -9.48
C ASP A 71 11.00 2.36 -10.82
N ASP A 72 10.77 1.06 -10.94
CA ASP A 72 11.00 0.25 -12.13
C ASP A 72 9.76 -0.61 -12.42
N LYS A 73 8.91 -0.12 -13.32
CA LYS A 73 7.66 -0.79 -13.71
C LYS A 73 7.93 -2.07 -14.49
N ASP A 74 8.89 -2.05 -15.39
CA ASP A 74 9.16 -3.18 -16.28
C ASP A 74 9.73 -4.35 -15.50
N LYS A 75 10.66 -4.11 -14.58
CA LYS A 75 11.15 -5.13 -13.64
C LYS A 75 10.04 -5.70 -12.77
N PHE A 76 9.14 -4.85 -12.27
CA PHE A 76 8.01 -5.31 -11.46
C PHE A 76 7.08 -6.25 -12.25
N LEU A 77 6.74 -5.87 -13.49
CA LEU A 77 5.92 -6.70 -14.37
C LEU A 77 6.64 -7.97 -14.82
N TYR A 78 7.96 -7.91 -15.01
CA TYR A 78 8.78 -9.08 -15.33
C TYR A 78 8.73 -10.12 -14.21
N GLU A 79 8.91 -9.71 -12.94
CA GLU A 79 8.82 -10.62 -11.79
C GLU A 79 7.43 -11.27 -11.68
N ILE A 80 6.34 -10.50 -11.87
CA ILE A 80 4.98 -11.06 -11.94
C ILE A 80 4.86 -12.09 -13.05
N SER A 81 5.37 -11.76 -14.25
CA SER A 81 5.29 -12.64 -15.42
C SER A 81 6.02 -13.96 -15.16
N LYS A 82 7.19 -13.91 -14.52
CA LYS A 82 7.94 -15.10 -14.10
C LYS A 82 7.10 -15.98 -13.17
N LEU A 83 6.48 -15.39 -12.14
CA LEU A 83 5.63 -16.12 -11.20
C LEU A 83 4.42 -16.78 -11.87
N LEU A 84 3.75 -16.07 -12.78
CA LEU A 84 2.63 -16.59 -13.55
C LEU A 84 3.06 -17.78 -14.43
N LEU A 85 4.18 -17.66 -15.14
CA LEU A 85 4.72 -18.73 -15.99
C LEU A 85 5.12 -19.96 -15.17
N SER A 86 5.74 -19.77 -14.01
CA SER A 86 6.09 -20.86 -13.09
C SER A 86 4.87 -21.63 -12.61
N SER A 87 3.73 -20.95 -12.42
CA SER A 87 2.49 -21.57 -11.97
C SER A 87 1.80 -22.40 -13.06
N ILE A 88 1.92 -21.99 -14.32
CA ILE A 88 1.37 -22.75 -15.47
C ILE A 88 2.16 -24.05 -15.71
N ARG A 89 3.47 -24.05 -15.45
CA ARG A 89 4.37 -25.19 -15.74
C ARG A 89 4.32 -26.33 -14.71
N GLY A 90 3.38 -26.32 -13.76
CA GLY A 90 3.08 -27.48 -12.91
C GLY A 90 4.13 -27.85 -11.85
N ASN A 91 5.09 -26.98 -11.53
CA ASN A 91 6.03 -27.23 -10.44
C ASN A 91 5.45 -26.76 -9.09
N GLU A 92 4.34 -27.37 -8.67
CA GLU A 92 3.61 -27.04 -7.43
C GLU A 92 4.48 -27.18 -6.17
N ASN A 93 5.57 -27.96 -6.23
CA ASN A 93 6.43 -28.22 -5.07
C ASN A 93 7.46 -27.12 -4.77
N SER A 94 7.79 -26.23 -5.71
CA SER A 94 8.64 -25.05 -5.43
C SER A 94 7.83 -23.78 -5.18
N LEU A 95 6.51 -23.81 -5.41
CA LEU A 95 5.58 -22.71 -5.11
C LEU A 95 4.86 -22.90 -3.76
N LYS A 96 5.43 -23.70 -2.85
CA LYS A 96 4.98 -23.83 -1.44
C LYS A 96 5.21 -22.55 -0.60
N GLY A 97 4.93 -21.39 -1.17
CA GLY A 97 4.39 -20.22 -0.46
C GLY A 97 2.85 -20.15 -0.53
N GLY A 98 2.21 -20.99 -1.34
CA GLY A 98 0.75 -21.08 -1.54
C GLY A 98 -0.01 -21.91 -0.50
N GLY A 99 0.49 -22.01 0.74
CA GLY A 99 -0.25 -22.62 1.84
C GLY A 99 -1.24 -21.63 2.45
N ARG A 100 -2.50 -21.64 1.98
CA ARG A 100 -3.69 -21.01 2.62
C ARG A 100 -3.64 -19.48 2.89
N TRP A 101 -2.53 -18.77 2.64
CA TRP A 101 -2.32 -17.37 3.04
C TRP A 101 -1.36 -16.59 2.12
N GLY A 102 -1.75 -16.35 0.86
CA GLY A 102 -1.03 -15.46 -0.05
C GLY A 102 -1.88 -15.00 -1.24
N CYS A 103 -1.55 -13.83 -1.78
CA CYS A 103 -2.25 -13.22 -2.91
C CYS A 103 -2.26 -14.17 -4.12
N ASN A 104 -3.46 -14.48 -4.63
CA ASN A 104 -3.60 -15.27 -5.86
C ASN A 104 -2.97 -14.49 -7.02
N LEU A 105 -2.07 -15.12 -7.78
CA LEU A 105 -1.39 -14.48 -8.90
C LEU A 105 -2.35 -13.86 -9.95
N SER A 106 -3.58 -14.37 -10.07
CA SER A 106 -4.60 -13.76 -10.93
C SER A 106 -4.99 -12.34 -10.50
N GLU A 107 -4.72 -11.96 -9.26
CA GLU A 107 -5.08 -10.66 -8.70
C GLU A 107 -4.17 -9.54 -9.18
N TYR A 108 -2.91 -9.85 -9.49
CA TYR A 108 -2.03 -8.90 -10.15
C TYR A 108 -2.61 -8.37 -11.46
N LYS A 109 -3.48 -9.14 -12.14
CA LYS A 109 -4.17 -8.68 -13.35
C LYS A 109 -5.14 -7.52 -13.10
N LYS A 110 -5.63 -7.37 -11.87
CA LYS A 110 -6.57 -6.31 -11.46
C LYS A 110 -5.84 -5.11 -10.85
N ILE A 111 -4.58 -5.26 -10.48
CA ILE A 111 -3.80 -4.23 -9.81
C ILE A 111 -3.09 -3.37 -10.84
N LYS A 112 -3.29 -2.05 -10.74
CA LYS A 112 -2.62 -1.10 -11.60
C LYS A 112 -1.20 -0.87 -11.11
N VAL A 113 -0.20 -1.23 -11.92
CA VAL A 113 1.21 -0.92 -11.65
C VAL A 113 1.60 0.36 -12.38
N VAL A 114 2.12 1.34 -11.65
CA VAL A 114 2.52 2.65 -12.15
C VAL A 114 3.97 2.92 -11.84
N GLU A 115 4.67 3.53 -12.80
CA GLU A 115 6.04 3.98 -12.59
C GLU A 115 6.07 5.31 -11.84
N ASP A 116 6.94 5.41 -10.83
CA ASP A 116 7.33 6.65 -10.21
C ASP A 116 8.33 7.39 -11.11
N LEU A 117 7.81 8.38 -11.84
CA LEU A 117 8.60 9.23 -12.72
C LEU A 117 9.26 10.40 -11.98
N VAL A 118 8.96 10.60 -10.69
CA VAL A 118 9.53 11.68 -9.87
C VAL A 118 10.71 11.11 -9.08
N LYS A 119 11.84 10.96 -9.77
CA LYS A 119 13.05 10.37 -9.19
C LYS A 119 13.64 11.26 -8.09
N ASP A 120 14.36 10.63 -7.16
CA ASP A 120 15.12 11.27 -6.08
C ASP A 120 14.34 12.18 -5.11
N CYS A 121 13.02 12.02 -5.06
CA CYS A 121 12.13 12.84 -4.23
C CYS A 121 11.63 12.12 -2.96
N GLY A 122 12.26 10.99 -2.62
CA GLY A 122 11.88 10.17 -1.48
C GLY A 122 10.41 9.71 -1.56
N PRO A 123 9.74 9.49 -0.41
CA PRO A 123 8.36 9.04 -0.39
C PRO A 123 7.36 10.04 -0.99
N LEU A 124 7.70 11.33 -1.04
CA LEU A 124 6.84 12.38 -1.57
C LEU A 124 6.55 12.20 -3.08
N GLY A 125 7.54 11.71 -3.84
CA GLY A 125 7.37 11.36 -5.26
C GLY A 125 6.32 10.26 -5.45
N GLY A 126 6.45 9.18 -4.68
CA GLY A 126 5.48 8.09 -4.67
C GLY A 126 4.07 8.53 -4.25
N ILE A 127 3.95 9.40 -3.23
CA ILE A 127 2.68 9.98 -2.80
C ILE A 127 2.07 10.81 -3.94
N TYR A 128 2.84 11.69 -4.57
CA TYR A 128 2.39 12.49 -5.71
C TYR A 128 1.87 11.63 -6.85
N ILE A 129 2.62 10.61 -7.26
CA ILE A 129 2.23 9.71 -8.35
C ILE A 129 0.96 8.93 -7.98
N GLY A 130 0.87 8.40 -6.77
CA GLY A 130 -0.33 7.72 -6.29
C GLY A 130 -1.57 8.63 -6.32
N LEU A 131 -1.46 9.84 -5.76
CA LEU A 131 -2.55 10.83 -5.76
C LEU A 131 -3.00 11.19 -7.18
N LYS A 132 -2.06 11.30 -8.12
CA LYS A 132 -2.36 11.66 -9.53
C LYS A 132 -2.98 10.50 -10.31
N LYS A 133 -2.79 9.25 -9.88
CA LYS A 133 -3.13 8.04 -10.67
C LYS A 133 -4.31 7.26 -10.11
N MET A 134 -4.67 7.49 -8.86
CA MET A 134 -5.85 6.92 -8.21
C MET A 134 -7.14 7.49 -8.77
N SER A 135 -8.18 6.66 -8.85
CA SER A 135 -9.49 7.08 -9.32
C SER A 135 -10.26 7.83 -8.23
N GLU A 136 -10.15 7.38 -6.98
CA GLU A 136 -10.90 7.95 -5.85
C GLU A 136 -10.29 9.28 -5.35
N GLU A 137 -11.01 10.00 -4.48
CA GLU A 137 -10.60 11.31 -3.95
C GLU A 137 -9.50 11.23 -2.88
N ARG A 138 -9.32 10.05 -2.29
CA ARG A 138 -8.35 9.80 -1.21
C ARG A 138 -7.60 8.51 -1.48
N GLY A 139 -6.35 8.47 -1.05
CA GLY A 139 -5.52 7.28 -1.10
C GLY A 139 -5.01 6.92 0.28
N PHE A 140 -5.10 5.65 0.66
CA PHE A 140 -4.36 5.07 1.77
C PHE A 140 -3.00 4.60 1.24
N PHE A 141 -1.91 5.19 1.74
CA PHE A 141 -0.55 4.92 1.29
C PHE A 141 0.16 4.03 2.29
N VAL A 142 0.75 2.95 1.77
CA VAL A 142 1.56 2.02 2.54
C VAL A 142 2.90 1.75 1.86
N ALA A 143 4.00 1.69 2.61
CA ALA A 143 5.28 1.23 2.06
C ALA A 143 5.35 -0.29 1.95
N CYS A 144 6.06 -0.78 0.92
CA CYS A 144 6.22 -2.22 0.70
C CYS A 144 7.05 -2.94 1.78
N ASP A 145 7.78 -2.21 2.63
CA ASP A 145 8.58 -2.75 3.73
C ASP A 145 7.82 -2.91 5.06
N MET A 146 6.50 -2.73 5.04
CA MET A 146 5.61 -2.92 6.20
C MET A 146 4.77 -4.20 6.07
N PRO A 147 5.35 -5.41 6.17
CA PRO A 147 4.59 -6.65 6.00
C PRO A 147 3.64 -6.96 7.17
N PHE A 148 3.86 -6.34 8.34
CA PHE A 148 3.05 -6.55 9.55
C PHE A 148 1.97 -5.48 9.72
N LEU A 149 1.12 -5.31 8.69
CA LEU A 149 0.00 -4.39 8.76
C LEU A 149 -1.05 -4.92 9.75
N HIS A 150 -1.49 -4.06 10.66
CA HIS A 150 -2.55 -4.40 11.59
C HIS A 150 -3.89 -3.85 11.10
N ASN A 151 -4.85 -4.73 10.78
CA ASN A 151 -6.18 -4.37 10.27
C ASN A 151 -6.91 -3.37 11.18
N GLY A 152 -6.73 -3.46 12.49
CA GLY A 152 -7.31 -2.52 13.44
C GLY A 152 -6.76 -1.09 13.29
N LEU A 153 -5.49 -0.92 12.92
CA LEU A 153 -4.90 0.40 12.68
C LEU A 153 -5.41 0.99 11.36
N ILE A 154 -5.44 0.18 10.30
CA ILE A 154 -6.04 0.56 9.01
C ILE A 154 -7.47 1.05 9.23
N LYS A 155 -8.32 0.26 9.91
CA LYS A 155 -9.70 0.62 10.22
C LYS A 155 -9.81 1.95 10.98
N ARG A 156 -8.95 2.17 12.01
CA ARG A 156 -8.93 3.44 12.77
C ARG A 156 -8.59 4.64 11.89
N ILE A 157 -7.63 4.51 10.98
CA ILE A 157 -7.24 5.57 10.04
C ILE A 157 -8.37 5.88 9.06
N LEU A 158 -9.00 4.85 8.51
CA LEU A 158 -10.11 5.00 7.56
C LEU A 158 -11.36 5.59 8.23
N ASP A 159 -11.66 5.20 9.46
CA ASP A 159 -12.77 5.75 10.23
C ASP A 159 -12.54 7.23 10.58
N ALA A 160 -11.31 7.61 10.97
CA ALA A 160 -10.93 9.00 11.19
C ALA A 160 -11.03 9.83 9.89
N THR A 161 -10.67 9.23 8.76
CA THR A 161 -10.82 9.85 7.43
C THR A 161 -12.28 10.17 7.12
N ASN A 162 -13.19 9.25 7.39
CA ASN A 162 -14.61 9.43 7.11
C ASN A 162 -15.32 10.39 8.07
N LYS A 163 -14.83 10.56 9.31
CA LYS A 163 -15.48 11.41 10.31
C LYS A 163 -15.49 12.90 9.94
N ASN A 164 -14.34 13.42 9.51
CA ASN A 164 -14.15 14.87 9.25
C ASN A 164 -13.59 15.15 7.85
N MET A 165 -13.43 14.12 7.02
CA MET A 165 -12.91 14.25 5.65
C MET A 165 -11.63 15.10 5.55
N PRO A 166 -10.61 14.92 6.43
CA PRO A 166 -9.43 15.77 6.44
C PRO A 166 -8.59 15.61 5.16
N ASP A 167 -7.62 16.50 4.99
CA ASP A 167 -6.64 16.45 3.90
C ASP A 167 -5.62 15.33 4.09
N ALA A 168 -5.30 14.98 5.34
CA ALA A 168 -4.44 13.87 5.69
C ALA A 168 -4.86 13.23 7.02
N VAL A 169 -4.67 11.92 7.15
CA VAL A 169 -4.72 11.20 8.43
C VAL A 169 -3.45 10.40 8.56
N VAL A 170 -2.58 10.82 9.49
CA VAL A 170 -1.25 10.24 9.65
C VAL A 170 -1.12 9.73 11.09
N PRO A 171 -0.83 8.44 11.31
CA PRO A 171 -0.59 7.92 12.65
C PRO A 171 0.72 8.48 13.22
N SER A 172 0.77 8.62 14.54
CA SER A 172 1.93 9.12 15.27
C SER A 172 2.26 8.26 16.49
N ILE A 173 3.55 7.97 16.71
CA ILE A 173 4.06 7.28 17.89
C ILE A 173 5.15 8.16 18.52
N LYS A 174 4.97 8.56 19.78
CA LYS A 174 5.95 9.40 20.52
C LYS A 174 6.42 10.61 19.68
N ASP A 175 5.45 11.38 19.18
CA ASP A 175 5.65 12.57 18.34
C ASP A 175 6.32 12.35 16.97
N ARG A 176 6.54 11.08 16.58
CA ARG A 176 6.97 10.73 15.22
C ARG A 176 5.78 10.28 14.40
N ILE A 177 5.50 10.99 13.30
CA ILE A 177 4.49 10.58 12.33
C ILE A 177 5.02 9.47 11.42
N GLU A 178 4.13 8.58 10.99
CA GLU A 178 4.39 7.56 9.97
C GLU A 178 3.66 7.92 8.66
N PRO A 179 4.33 8.63 7.74
CA PRO A 179 3.70 9.15 6.54
C PRO A 179 3.34 8.05 5.54
N LEU A 180 3.89 6.84 5.66
CA LEU A 180 3.66 5.74 4.72
C LEU A 180 2.81 4.63 5.35
N HIS A 181 1.94 4.99 6.29
CA HIS A 181 0.81 4.20 6.74
C HIS A 181 -0.37 5.14 7.01
N SER A 182 -0.79 5.89 5.99
CA SER A 182 -1.59 7.11 6.17
C SER A 182 -2.55 7.34 5.02
N VAL A 183 -3.54 8.23 5.20
CA VAL A 183 -4.42 8.68 4.12
C VAL A 183 -4.07 10.08 3.70
N TYR A 184 -4.04 10.33 2.38
CA TYR A 184 -3.95 11.67 1.80
C TYR A 184 -5.08 11.93 0.79
N SER A 185 -5.58 13.16 0.77
CA SER A 185 -6.60 13.65 -0.17
C SER A 185 -5.97 14.24 -1.43
N LYS A 186 -6.63 14.12 -2.60
CA LYS A 186 -6.23 14.85 -3.81
C LYS A 186 -6.13 16.37 -3.60
N ARG A 187 -6.80 16.93 -2.59
CA ARG A 187 -6.73 18.36 -2.25
C ARG A 187 -5.31 18.82 -1.90
N ILE A 188 -4.42 17.93 -1.45
CA ILE A 188 -3.03 18.30 -1.17
C ILE A 188 -2.14 18.32 -2.42
N LEU A 189 -2.63 17.89 -3.59
CA LEU A 189 -1.80 17.71 -4.79
C LEU A 189 -1.03 18.97 -5.16
N LYS A 190 -1.67 20.15 -5.14
CA LYS A 190 -1.01 21.43 -5.41
C LYS A 190 0.10 21.76 -4.40
N LYS A 191 -0.09 21.40 -3.12
CA LYS A 191 0.92 21.58 -2.07
C LYS A 191 2.10 20.65 -2.31
N VAL A 192 1.83 19.39 -2.67
CA VAL A 192 2.86 18.40 -3.01
C VAL A 192 3.66 18.81 -4.24
N GLU A 193 3.00 19.27 -5.32
CA GLU A 193 3.65 19.77 -6.54
C GLU A 193 4.61 20.93 -6.23
N ARG A 194 4.15 21.88 -5.40
CA ARG A 194 4.97 23.00 -4.95
C ARG A 194 6.18 22.53 -4.13
N ALA A 195 5.96 21.63 -3.17
CA ALA A 195 7.04 21.07 -2.34
C ALA A 195 8.10 20.35 -3.19
N LEU A 196 7.68 19.57 -4.19
CA LEU A 196 8.58 18.92 -5.14
C LEU A 196 9.38 19.94 -5.97
N ALA A 197 8.72 20.98 -6.50
CA ALA A 197 9.39 22.02 -7.28
C ALA A 197 10.43 22.81 -6.44
N GLU A 198 10.13 23.03 -5.17
CA GLU A 198 11.00 23.73 -4.20
C GLU A 198 12.02 22.78 -3.52
N LYS A 199 12.05 21.49 -3.90
CA LYS A 199 12.88 20.44 -3.29
C LYS A 199 12.70 20.29 -1.77
N ARG A 200 11.52 20.62 -1.24
CA ARG A 200 11.11 20.26 0.13
C ARG A 200 10.54 18.84 0.11
N LEU A 201 11.42 17.86 0.32
CA LEU A 201 11.09 16.45 0.13
C LEU A 201 10.60 15.74 1.41
N SER A 202 10.63 16.43 2.55
CA SER A 202 10.05 15.95 3.80
C SER A 202 8.53 15.96 3.69
N VAL A 203 7.89 14.83 3.95
CA VAL A 203 6.42 14.75 4.01
C VAL A 203 5.86 15.48 5.24
N LYS A 204 6.72 15.80 6.22
CA LYS A 204 6.32 16.51 7.45
C LYS A 204 6.21 18.03 7.27
N ASP A 205 6.88 18.56 6.25
CA ASP A 205 7.05 20.00 6.01
C ASP A 205 5.95 20.53 5.07
#